data_AF-A0ABD5PVM9-F1
#
_entry.id   AF-A0ABD5PVM9-F1
#
_cell.length_a   1.000
_cell.length_b   1.000
_cell.length_c   1.000
_cell.angle_alpha   90.00
_cell.angle_beta   90.00
_cell.angle_gamma   90.00
#
_symmetry.space_group_name_H-M   'P 1'
#
loop_
_entity.id
_entity.type
_entity.pdbx_description
1 polymer ?
#
loop_
_entity_poly.entity_id
_entity_poly.type
_entity_poly.pdbx_seq_one_letter_code
_entity_poly.pdbx_strand_id
1 'polypeptide(L)'
;MSPALWWSGEAIFDDLTGRSRTDGRLYVDVGGREAPDDPALNEAYLRDAKRLVERLRERGYDRDRLRFVVDEDAEHHEAAWAERFPDAARFLLP
;
A
#
# COMPACT_ATOMS: atom_id res chain seq x y z
N MET A 1 -4.88 -0.74 -3.03
CA MET A 1 -4.65 -2.19 -2.92
C MET A 1 -3.64 -2.57 -3.96
N SER A 2 -2.59 -3.30 -3.57
CA SER A 2 -1.44 -3.65 -4.42
C SER A 2 -0.87 -2.48 -5.24
N PRO A 3 -0.45 -1.35 -4.61
CA PRO A 3 -0.04 -0.17 -5.37
C PRO A 3 1.29 -0.41 -6.12
N ALA A 4 1.26 -0.28 -7.45
CA ALA A 4 2.44 -0.41 -8.31
C ALA A 4 3.32 0.84 -8.29
N LEU A 5 3.87 1.20 -7.12
CA LEU A 5 4.62 2.45 -6.91
C LEU A 5 5.98 2.47 -7.64
N TRP A 6 6.53 1.29 -7.93
CA TRP A 6 7.73 1.10 -8.76
C TRP A 6 7.51 1.58 -10.20
N TRP A 7 6.26 1.56 -10.67
CA TRP A 7 5.90 1.98 -12.03
C TRP A 7 6.20 3.47 -12.21
N SER A 8 6.81 3.82 -13.34
CA SER A 8 7.33 5.17 -13.61
C SER A 8 8.45 5.63 -12.66
N GLY A 9 9.25 4.69 -12.14
CA GLY A 9 10.49 5.02 -11.42
C GLY A 9 10.22 5.75 -10.10
N GLU A 10 9.22 5.31 -9.33
CA GLU A 10 9.01 5.77 -7.95
C GLU A 10 8.66 7.27 -7.81
N ALA A 11 8.25 7.94 -8.90
CA ALA A 11 7.97 9.39 -8.96
C ALA A 11 7.00 9.89 -7.88
N ILE A 12 6.10 9.03 -7.39
CA ILE A 12 5.18 9.34 -6.29
C ILE A 12 5.89 9.81 -5.01
N PHE A 13 7.10 9.30 -4.73
CA PHE A 13 7.83 9.69 -3.52
C PHE A 13 8.41 11.10 -3.60
N ASP A 14 8.76 11.55 -4.80
CA ASP A 14 9.14 12.95 -5.04
C ASP A 14 7.91 13.84 -4.85
N ASP A 15 6.77 13.42 -5.42
CA ASP A 15 5.49 14.12 -5.34
C ASP A 15 4.93 14.27 -3.91
N LEU A 16 5.28 13.33 -3.01
CA LEU A 16 4.92 13.41 -1.60
C LEU A 16 5.71 14.49 -0.84
N THR A 17 6.81 14.98 -1.40
CA THR A 17 7.63 16.02 -0.78
C THR A 17 6.89 17.36 -0.79
N GLY A 18 6.77 18.00 0.38
CA GLY A 18 6.12 19.31 0.51
C GLY A 18 4.58 19.28 0.56
N ARG A 19 3.93 18.12 0.42
CA ARG A 19 2.47 18.00 0.62
C ARG A 19 2.12 17.89 2.10
N SER A 20 1.08 18.63 2.53
CA SER A 20 0.52 18.53 3.86
C SER A 20 -0.29 17.24 4.03
N ARG A 21 -0.41 16.76 5.28
CA ARG A 21 -1.30 15.67 5.66
C ARG A 21 -2.76 16.09 5.41
N THR A 22 -3.60 15.15 5.00
CA THR A 22 -5.06 15.33 5.00
C THR A 22 -5.66 14.67 6.23
N ASP A 23 -6.87 15.07 6.63
CA ASP A 23 -7.63 14.38 7.69
C ASP A 23 -8.35 13.12 7.20
N GLY A 24 -8.05 12.63 5.99
CA GLY A 24 -8.54 11.35 5.50
C GLY A 24 -7.91 10.16 6.23
N ARG A 25 -8.57 9.00 6.15
CA ARG A 25 -7.98 7.70 6.48
C ARG A 25 -7.39 7.10 5.21
N LEU A 26 -6.24 6.44 5.32
CA LEU A 26 -5.55 5.79 4.21
C LEU A 26 -5.41 4.29 4.48
N TYR A 27 -5.77 3.49 3.48
CA TYR A 27 -5.58 2.05 3.51
C TYR A 27 -4.59 1.66 2.43
N VAL A 28 -3.58 0.88 2.81
CA VAL A 28 -2.58 0.31 1.91
C VAL A 28 -2.54 -1.19 2.17
N ASP A 29 -2.56 -1.99 1.11
CA ASP A 29 -2.26 -3.41 1.19
C ASP A 29 -1.40 -3.85 0.02
N VAL A 30 -0.72 -4.98 0.20
CA VAL A 30 0.14 -5.59 -0.82
C VAL A 30 0.21 -7.10 -0.57
N GLY A 31 0.27 -7.87 -1.64
CA GLY A 31 0.52 -9.30 -1.64
C GLY A 31 2.02 -9.63 -1.62
N GLY A 32 2.39 -10.83 -1.17
CA GLY A 32 3.76 -11.34 -1.27
C GLY A 32 4.06 -12.02 -2.62
N ARG A 33 3.02 -12.32 -3.41
CA ARG A 33 3.11 -13.02 -4.71
C ARG A 33 2.48 -12.22 -5.85
N GLU A 34 2.59 -10.89 -5.80
CA GLU A 34 2.04 -9.95 -6.79
C GLU A 34 2.35 -10.34 -8.26
N ALA A 35 3.56 -10.80 -8.51
CA ALA A 35 4.00 -11.39 -9.76
C ALA A 35 4.64 -12.77 -9.47
N PRO A 36 3.86 -13.88 -9.54
CA PRO A 36 4.33 -15.21 -9.11
C PRO A 36 5.63 -15.68 -9.77
N ASP A 37 5.85 -15.27 -11.03
CA ASP A 37 7.02 -15.66 -11.83
C ASP A 37 8.15 -14.62 -11.81
N ASP A 38 8.00 -13.51 -11.07
CA ASP A 38 9.00 -12.44 -10.98
C ASP A 38 9.29 -12.05 -9.52
N PRO A 39 10.26 -12.72 -8.87
CA PRO A 39 10.66 -12.43 -7.49
C PRO A 39 11.13 -10.99 -7.28
N ALA A 40 11.82 -10.39 -8.25
CA ALA A 40 12.31 -9.02 -8.13
C ALA A 40 11.15 -8.02 -8.13
N LEU A 41 10.11 -8.31 -8.91
CA LEU A 41 8.89 -7.50 -8.91
C LEU A 41 8.07 -7.67 -7.62
N ASN A 42 7.98 -8.87 -7.07
CA ASN A 42 7.39 -9.10 -5.74
C ASN A 42 8.09 -8.28 -4.66
N GLU A 43 9.43 -8.30 -4.65
CA GLU A 43 10.23 -7.50 -3.74
C GLU A 43 10.00 -6.00 -3.94
N ALA A 44 9.90 -5.53 -5.19
CA ALA A 44 9.62 -4.13 -5.49
C ALA A 44 8.26 -3.66 -4.95
N TYR A 45 7.20 -4.44 -5.16
CA TYR A 45 5.87 -4.15 -4.58
C TYR A 45 5.92 -4.04 -3.07
N LEU A 46 6.51 -5.02 -2.39
CA LEU A 46 6.57 -5.05 -0.93
C LEU A 46 7.43 -3.92 -0.38
N ARG A 47 8.60 -3.68 -0.97
CA ARG A 47 9.53 -2.62 -0.57
C ARG A 47 8.86 -1.25 -0.69
N ASP A 48 8.23 -0.97 -1.82
CA ASP A 48 7.70 0.36 -2.08
C ASP A 48 6.42 0.62 -1.28
N ALA A 49 5.56 -0.39 -1.09
CA ALA A 49 4.41 -0.28 -0.19
C ALA A 49 4.85 0.02 1.26
N LYS A 50 5.89 -0.68 1.76
CA LYS A 50 6.48 -0.42 3.09
C LYS A 50 7.05 1.00 3.17
N ARG A 51 7.82 1.42 2.16
CA ARG A 51 8.39 2.78 2.07
C ARG A 51 7.29 3.84 2.10
N LEU A 52 6.19 3.65 1.37
CA LEU A 52 5.05 4.57 1.41
C LEU A 52 4.45 4.67 2.82
N VAL A 53 4.21 3.54 3.45
CA VAL A 53 3.62 3.48 4.80
C VAL A 53 4.53 4.15 5.82
N GLU A 54 5.84 3.96 5.74
CA GLU A 54 6.83 4.65 6.58
C GLU A 54 6.76 6.17 6.36
N ARG A 55 6.77 6.63 5.10
CA ARG A 55 6.65 8.06 4.77
C ARG A 55 5.35 8.69 5.25
N LEU A 56 4.25 7.94 5.25
CA LEU A 56 2.97 8.40 5.79
C LEU A 56 3.02 8.45 7.33
N ARG A 57 3.60 7.45 8.00
CA ARG A 57 3.77 7.47 9.46
C ARG A 57 4.63 8.64 9.93
N GLU A 58 5.73 8.93 9.24
CA GLU A 58 6.58 10.10 9.50
C GLU A 58 5.81 11.43 9.40
N ARG A 59 4.74 11.48 8.60
CA ARG A 59 3.86 12.63 8.44
C ARG A 59 2.72 12.69 9.47
N GLY A 60 2.71 11.80 10.46
CA GLY A 60 1.72 11.79 11.54
C GLY A 60 0.43 11.03 11.21
N TYR A 61 0.43 10.15 10.20
CA TYR A 61 -0.65 9.17 10.07
C TYR A 61 -0.45 8.04 11.10
N ASP A 62 -1.21 8.09 12.18
CA ASP A 62 -1.23 7.08 13.23
C ASP A 62 -2.04 5.83 12.82
N ARG A 63 -2.27 4.92 13.77
CA ARG A 63 -3.01 3.67 13.54
C ARG A 63 -4.49 3.88 13.24
N ASP A 64 -5.07 5.01 13.64
CA ASP A 64 -6.46 5.34 13.35
C ASP A 64 -6.57 5.94 11.94
N ARG A 65 -5.52 6.61 11.45
CA ARG A 65 -5.51 7.26 10.14
C ARG A 65 -4.84 6.45 9.04
N LEU A 66 -4.04 5.45 9.36
CA LEU A 66 -3.36 4.59 8.39
C LEU A 66 -3.41 3.12 8.78
N ARG A 67 -3.94 2.30 7.87
CA ARG A 67 -3.91 0.84 7.97
C ARG A 67 -3.05 0.26 6.85
N PHE A 68 -2.11 -0.60 7.22
CA PHE A 68 -1.26 -1.33 6.30
C PHE A 68 -1.45 -2.84 6.52
N VAL A 69 -1.72 -3.57 5.43
CA VAL A 69 -1.91 -5.02 5.43
C VAL A 69 -0.93 -5.66 4.45
N VAL A 70 -0.29 -6.75 4.86
CA VAL A 70 0.52 -7.60 3.98
C VAL A 70 -0.11 -8.98 3.99
N ASP A 71 -0.35 -9.53 2.82
CA ASP A 71 -0.83 -10.89 2.63
C ASP A 71 0.24 -11.67 1.88
N GLU A 72 1.04 -12.45 2.60
CA GLU A 72 2.27 -13.07 2.09
C GLU A 72 2.02 -14.02 0.90
N ASP A 73 0.80 -14.56 0.79
CA ASP A 73 0.42 -15.54 -0.23
C ASP A 73 -0.39 -14.94 -1.39
N ALA A 74 -0.82 -13.68 -1.29
CA ALA A 74 -1.69 -13.08 -2.30
C ALA A 74 -0.98 -12.63 -3.57
N GLU A 75 -1.67 -12.82 -4.69
CA GLU A 75 -1.27 -12.37 -6.04
C GLU A 75 -1.90 -11.02 -6.44
N HIS A 76 -1.42 -10.43 -7.54
CA HIS A 76 -1.94 -9.17 -8.09
C HIS A 76 -3.27 -9.40 -8.84
N HIS A 77 -4.30 -9.80 -8.09
CA HIS A 77 -5.56 -10.25 -8.66
C HIS A 77 -6.77 -9.80 -7.85
N GLU A 78 -7.85 -9.44 -8.54
CA GLU A 78 -9.08 -8.91 -7.93
C GLU A 78 -9.74 -9.87 -6.92
N ALA A 79 -9.55 -11.18 -7.10
CA ALA A 79 -10.04 -12.18 -6.14
C ALA A 79 -9.33 -12.04 -4.77
N ALA A 80 -8.01 -11.90 -4.76
CA ALA A 80 -7.25 -11.70 -3.52
C ALA A 80 -7.57 -10.34 -2.88
N TRP A 81 -7.76 -9.32 -3.72
CA TRP A 81 -8.23 -8.00 -3.30
C TRP A 81 -9.61 -8.05 -2.65
N ALA A 82 -10.54 -8.83 -3.19
CA ALA A 82 -11.89 -8.97 -2.68
C ALA A 82 -11.92 -9.55 -1.25
N GLU A 83 -10.93 -10.37 -0.87
CA GLU A 83 -10.81 -10.89 0.49
C GLU A 83 -10.44 -9.80 1.51
N ARG A 84 -9.56 -8.86 1.11
CA ARG A 84 -9.10 -7.74 1.97
C ARG A 84 -10.02 -6.52 1.93
N PHE A 85 -10.75 -6.33 0.84
CA PHE A 85 -11.55 -5.13 0.59
C PHE A 85 -12.62 -4.84 1.67
N PRO A 86 -13.38 -5.80 2.21
CA PRO A 86 -14.39 -5.52 3.23
C PRO A 86 -13.81 -4.83 4.47
N ASP A 87 -12.62 -5.24 4.93
CA ASP A 87 -11.96 -4.62 6.08
C ASP A 87 -11.31 -3.28 5.74
N ALA A 88 -10.85 -3.12 4.50
CA ALA A 88 -10.45 -1.81 3.97
C ALA A 88 -11.63 -0.83 4.01
N ALA A 89 -12.79 -1.24 3.50
CA ALA A 89 -13.99 -0.42 3.45
C ALA A 89 -14.47 0.00 4.84
N ARG A 90 -14.52 -0.94 5.80
CA ARG A 90 -14.87 -0.64 7.21
C ARG A 90 -13.91 0.34 7.86
N PHE A 91 -12.62 0.27 7.51
CA PHE A 91 -11.63 1.20 8.03
C PHE A 91 -11.79 2.61 7.42
N LEU A 92 -12.06 2.69 6.11
CA LEU A 92 -12.17 3.94 5.37
C LEU A 92 -13.50 4.67 5.62
N LEU A 93 -14.58 3.92 5.83
CA LEU A 93 -15.96 4.40 5.98
C LEU A 93 -16.52 3.98 7.36
N PRO A 94 -16.00 4.55 8.46
CA PRO A 94 -16.42 4.21 9.81
C PRO A 94 -17.86 4.63 10.12
#